data_AF-A0AAV6BXH3-F1
#
_entry.id   AF-A0AAV6BXH3-F1
#
_cell.length_a   1.000
_cell.length_b   1.000
_cell.length_c   1.000
_cell.angle_alpha   90.00
_cell.angle_beta   90.00
_cell.angle_gamma   90.00
#
_symmetry.space_group_name_H-M   'P 1'
#
loop_
_entity.id
_entity.type
_entity.pdbx_description
1 polymer ?
#
loop_
_entity_poly.entity_id
_entity_poly.type
_entity_poly.pdbx_seq_one_letter_code
_entity_poly.pdbx_strand_id
1 'polypeptide(L)'
;MKKLILGAAMILGLAISVPRTVANPVPPRCPNIHRAVGALETALHDLEVAGHDFCGHKVEAMESTRRALEHLRAAEACDRCR
;
A
#
# COMPACT_ATOMS: atom_id res chain seq x y z
N MET A 1 -37.99 -23.60 -62.98
CA MET A 1 -37.77 -24.99 -62.49
C MET A 1 -36.44 -25.04 -61.75
N LYS A 2 -36.40 -25.73 -60.58
CA LYS A 2 -35.24 -26.02 -59.68
C LYS A 2 -34.86 -24.84 -58.76
N LYS A 3 -35.38 -24.74 -57.53
CA LYS A 3 -35.10 -25.48 -56.27
C LYS A 3 -33.63 -25.38 -55.82
N LEU A 4 -33.45 -25.32 -54.48
CA LEU A 4 -32.27 -25.72 -53.67
C LEU A 4 -31.24 -24.58 -53.43
N ILE A 5 -30.77 -24.23 -52.22
CA ILE A 5 -30.95 -24.73 -50.84
C ILE A 5 -30.67 -23.56 -49.87
N LEU A 6 -31.46 -23.51 -48.80
CA LEU A 6 -31.14 -22.93 -47.49
C LEU A 6 -29.66 -23.10 -47.12
N GLY A 7 -29.00 -22.00 -46.80
CA GLY A 7 -27.69 -22.01 -46.14
C GLY A 7 -27.64 -20.89 -45.12
N ALA A 8 -28.41 -21.04 -44.04
CA ALA A 8 -28.32 -20.14 -42.89
C ALA A 8 -26.95 -20.34 -42.23
N ALA A 9 -26.00 -19.48 -42.57
CA ALA A 9 -24.73 -19.37 -41.88
C ALA A 9 -24.99 -18.78 -40.49
N MET A 10 -25.29 -19.66 -39.54
CA MET A 10 -25.33 -19.35 -38.11
C MET A 10 -23.89 -19.07 -37.67
N ILE A 11 -23.45 -17.81 -37.84
CA ILE A 11 -22.18 -17.33 -37.30
C ILE A 11 -22.38 -17.23 -35.78
N LEU A 12 -22.09 -18.35 -35.12
CA LEU A 12 -21.98 -18.46 -33.68
C LEU A 12 -20.89 -17.49 -33.22
N GLY A 13 -21.32 -16.31 -32.75
CA GLY A 13 -20.45 -15.27 -32.23
C GLY A 13 -19.64 -15.82 -31.07
N LEU A 14 -18.38 -16.14 -31.35
CA LEU A 14 -17.41 -16.57 -30.36
C LEU A 14 -17.19 -15.39 -29.40
N ALA A 15 -17.76 -15.45 -28.20
CA ALA A 15 -17.46 -14.51 -27.14
C ALA A 15 -16.01 -14.76 -26.70
N ILE A 16 -15.07 -14.02 -27.29
CA ILE A 16 -13.66 -14.09 -26.91
C ILE A 16 -13.55 -13.39 -25.55
N SER A 17 -13.63 -14.18 -24.48
CA SER A 17 -13.33 -13.74 -23.13
C SER A 17 -11.85 -13.36 -23.05
N VAL A 18 -11.54 -12.09 -23.30
CA VAL A 18 -10.17 -11.58 -23.14
C VAL A 18 -9.87 -11.60 -21.64
N PRO A 19 -8.84 -12.33 -21.17
CA PRO A 19 -8.47 -12.31 -19.77
C PRO A 19 -8.09 -10.88 -19.40
N ARG A 20 -8.83 -10.29 -18.47
CA ARG A 20 -8.45 -9.03 -17.84
C ARG A 20 -7.28 -9.34 -16.92
N THR A 21 -6.10 -8.84 -17.26
CA THR A 21 -4.97 -8.82 -16.32
C THR A 21 -5.34 -7.94 -15.15
N VAL A 22 -5.74 -8.55 -14.05
CA VAL A 22 -5.90 -7.87 -12.76
C VAL A 22 -4.47 -7.55 -12.30
N ALA A 23 -4.11 -6.26 -12.31
CA ALA A 23 -2.85 -5.84 -11.74
C ALA A 23 -2.89 -6.15 -10.24
N ASN A 24 -2.16 -7.18 -9.82
CA ASN A 24 -1.95 -7.43 -8.40
C ASN A 24 -1.07 -6.30 -7.86
N PRO A 25 -1.54 -5.51 -6.88
CA PRO A 25 -0.70 -4.50 -6.27
C PRO A 25 0.53 -5.19 -5.70
N VAL A 26 1.72 -4.75 -6.15
CA VAL A 26 2.99 -5.23 -5.60
C VAL A 26 2.99 -4.83 -4.12
N PRO A 27 3.10 -5.79 -3.18
CA PRO A 27 3.12 -5.45 -1.77
C PRO A 27 4.31 -4.52 -1.49
N PRO A 28 4.15 -3.53 -0.59
CA PRO A 28 5.24 -2.62 -0.24
C PRO A 28 6.43 -3.45 0.23
N ARG A 29 7.63 -3.15 -0.28
CA ARG A 29 8.84 -3.95 0.04
C ARG A 29 9.20 -3.92 1.52
N CYS A 30 8.85 -2.85 2.22
CA CYS A 30 9.22 -2.60 3.61
C CYS A 30 7.99 -2.39 4.52
N PRO A 31 7.10 -3.39 4.67
CA PRO A 31 5.84 -3.22 5.40
C PRO A 31 6.06 -2.96 6.90
N ASN A 32 7.16 -3.45 7.47
CA ASN A 32 7.47 -3.22 8.88
C ASN A 32 8.02 -1.82 9.15
N ILE A 33 8.75 -1.23 8.21
CA ILE A 33 9.22 0.16 8.33
C ILE A 33 8.03 1.09 8.29
N HIS A 34 7.10 0.88 7.36
CA HIS A 34 5.88 1.67 7.26
C HIS A 34 5.03 1.62 8.54
N ARG A 35 4.85 0.41 9.09
CA ARG A 35 4.14 0.25 10.38
C ARG A 35 4.86 0.92 11.54
N ALA A 36 6.19 0.84 11.60
CA ALA A 36 6.98 1.48 12.64
C ALA A 36 6.85 3.01 12.59
N VAL A 37 6.88 3.59 11.39
CA VAL A 37 6.65 5.03 11.20
C VAL A 37 5.30 5.46 11.77
N GLY A 38 4.20 4.80 11.38
CA GLY A 38 2.87 5.16 11.90
C GLY A 38 2.74 5.00 13.42
N ALA A 39 3.36 3.96 13.99
CA ALA A 39 3.38 3.76 15.43
C ALA A 39 4.16 4.88 16.17
N LEU A 40 5.31 5.30 15.63
CA LEU A 40 6.11 6.38 16.20
C LEU A 40 5.45 7.75 16.04
N GLU A 41 4.75 8.00 14.94
CA GLU A 41 3.95 9.23 14.77
C GLU A 41 2.85 9.31 15.83
N THR A 42 2.16 8.20 16.08
CA THR A 42 1.14 8.10 17.13
C THR A 42 1.75 8.33 18.52
N ALA A 43 2.87 7.65 18.82
CA ALA A 43 3.55 7.83 20.10
C ALA A 43 4.06 9.27 20.30
N LEU A 44 4.59 9.91 19.25
CA LEU A 44 5.02 11.31 19.30
C LEU A 44 3.85 12.24 19.61
N HIS A 45 2.71 12.03 18.95
CA HIS A 45 1.50 12.79 19.22
C HIS A 45 1.05 12.65 20.68
N ASP A 46 1.00 11.42 21.20
CA ASP A 46 0.63 11.15 22.59
C ASP A 46 1.59 11.84 23.57
N LEU A 47 2.90 11.80 23.29
CA LEU A 47 3.91 12.50 24.07
C LEU A 47 3.72 14.02 24.02
N GLU A 48 3.41 14.60 22.86
CA GLU A 48 3.21 16.04 22.69
C GLU A 48 2.00 16.54 23.49
N VAL A 49 0.86 15.85 23.41
CA VAL A 49 -0.40 16.27 24.04
C VAL A 49 -0.48 15.90 25.53
N ALA A 50 0.38 15.02 26.04
CA ALA A 50 0.36 14.62 27.45
C ALA A 50 0.60 15.81 28.40
N GLY A 51 -0.27 15.98 29.39
CA GLY A 51 -0.09 17.01 30.44
C GLY A 51 0.97 16.67 31.50
N HIS A 52 1.60 15.50 31.42
CA HIS A 52 2.59 15.01 32.38
C HIS A 52 3.89 14.61 31.70
N ASP A 53 4.97 14.49 32.48
CA ASP A 53 6.34 14.28 31.98
C ASP A 53 6.80 12.81 32.01
N PHE A 54 5.89 11.84 32.17
CA PHE A 54 6.21 10.40 32.23
C PHE A 54 7.46 10.08 33.10
N CYS A 55 7.45 10.52 34.36
CA CYS A 55 8.57 10.37 35.29
C CYS A 55 9.89 11.09 34.88
N GLY A 56 9.82 12.13 34.07
CA GLY A 56 10.99 12.90 33.59
C GLY A 56 11.46 12.52 32.19
N HIS A 57 10.74 11.64 31.49
CA HIS A 57 11.17 11.08 30.21
C HIS A 57 10.51 11.71 28.99
N LYS A 58 9.52 12.61 29.13
CA LYS A 58 8.75 13.10 27.97
C LYS A 58 9.65 13.75 26.93
N VAL A 59 10.52 14.67 27.36
CA VAL A 59 11.38 15.45 26.45
C VAL A 59 12.33 14.54 25.68
N GLU A 60 13.04 13.65 26.39
CA GLU A 60 14.00 12.73 25.77
C GLU A 60 13.31 11.69 24.87
N ALA A 61 12.12 11.21 25.26
CA ALA A 61 11.32 10.30 24.46
C ALA A 61 10.83 10.97 23.16
N MET A 62 10.36 12.22 23.21
CA MET A 62 9.95 12.98 22.02
C MET A 62 11.12 13.15 21.05
N GLU A 63 12.28 13.56 21.58
CA GLU A 63 13.47 13.78 20.79
C GLU A 63 13.99 12.49 20.13
N SER A 64 14.03 11.40 20.89
CA SER A 64 14.41 10.08 20.36
C SER A 64 13.42 9.56 19.30
N THR A 65 12.13 9.78 19.51
CA THR A 65 11.07 9.43 18.56
C THR A 65 11.23 10.20 17.24
N ARG A 66 11.54 11.51 17.30
CA ARG A 66 11.77 12.33 16.10
C ARG A 66 12.97 11.85 15.28
N ARG A 67 14.09 11.54 15.93
CA ARG A 67 15.26 10.96 15.25
C ARG A 67 14.97 9.61 14.61
N ALA A 68 14.21 8.76 15.30
CA ALA A 68 13.79 7.48 14.74
C ALA A 68 12.91 7.66 13.50
N LEU A 69 11.95 8.60 13.55
CA LEU A 69 11.11 8.95 12.41
C LEU A 69 11.94 9.46 11.22
N GLU A 70 12.91 10.33 11.44
CA GLU A 70 13.80 10.84 10.40
C GLU A 70 14.52 9.69 9.66
N HIS A 71 15.14 8.78 10.41
CA HIS A 71 15.85 7.64 9.83
C HIS A 71 14.93 6.65 9.13
N LEU A 72 13.75 6.37 9.69
CA LEU A 72 12.80 5.42 9.08
C LEU A 72 12.16 6.00 7.82
N ARG A 73 11.87 7.31 7.78
CA ARG A 73 11.41 7.98 6.56
C ARG A 73 12.48 7.97 5.48
N ALA A 74 13.75 8.19 5.83
CA ALA A 74 14.85 8.04 4.90
C ALA A 74 14.97 6.60 4.38
N ALA A 75 14.72 5.60 5.22
CA ALA A 75 14.70 4.20 4.83
C ALA A 75 13.52 3.87 3.89
N GLU A 76 12.31 4.39 4.15
CA GLU A 76 11.16 4.26 3.24
C GLU A 76 11.44 4.84 1.85
N ALA A 77 12.17 5.96 1.79
CA ALA A 77 12.51 6.63 0.53
C ALA A 77 13.65 5.93 -0.25
N CYS A 78 14.35 4.97 0.35
CA CYS A 78 15.43 4.23 -0.30
C CYS A 78 14.89 3.31 -1.41
N ASP A 79 15.60 3.19 -2.54
CA ASP A 79 15.23 2.31 -3.66
C ASP A 79 15.04 0.83 -3.28
N ARG A 80 15.63 0.40 -2.15
CA ARG A 80 15.42 -0.95 -1.61
C ARG A 80 14.04 -1.15 -0.99
N CYS A 81 13.35 -0.06 -0.64
CA CYS A 81 11.99 -0.05 -0.08
C CYS A 81 10.92 0.44 -1.06
N ARG A 82 11.31 0.96 -2.23
CA ARG A 82 10.42 1.47 -3.29
C ARG A 82 9.99 0.38 -4.28
#